data_AF-A0A661Z8K7-F1
#
_entry.id   AF-A0A661Z8K7-F1
#
_cell.length_a   1.000
_cell.length_b   1.000
_cell.length_c   1.000
_cell.angle_alpha   90.00
_cell.angle_beta   90.00
_cell.angle_gamma   90.00
#
_symmetry.space_group_name_H-M   'P 1'
#
loop_
_entity.id
_entity.type
_entity.pdbx_description
1 polymer ?
#
loop_
_entity_poly.entity_id
_entity_poly.type
_entity_poly.pdbx_seq_one_letter_code
_entity_poly.pdbx_strand_id
1 'polypeptide(L)'
;MPVAFLNSEFNDLYPAFNSDFSRIYFCSDREDGIFNIFYVDVEYSNGQIVGILSDTLERAVEMDQVLSGEYDDKCPYIFGNTLVFTSNRPGGSGGYDLYYSKFEDGAWTEPVNFGAAINTEFDEYRPILFDAEVDYDKDMLVFSSNRIGGKGGFDLYFVGVPVDL
;
A
#
# COMPACT_ATOMS: atom_id res chain seq x y z
N MET A 1 -8.25 19.35 8.54
CA MET A 1 -7.49 19.13 9.79
C MET A 1 -6.31 18.24 9.43
N PRO A 2 -5.09 18.53 9.90
CA PRO A 2 -3.96 17.59 9.75
C PRO A 2 -4.15 16.37 10.66
N VAL A 3 -3.61 15.22 10.26
CA VAL A 3 -3.49 14.05 11.15
C VAL A 3 -2.17 14.19 11.90
N ALA A 4 -2.22 14.88 13.05
CA ALA A 4 -1.05 15.46 13.69
C ALA A 4 0.03 14.44 14.07
N PHE A 5 -0.36 13.27 14.56
CA PHE A 5 0.57 12.21 15.00
C PHE A 5 1.19 11.41 13.85
N LEU A 6 0.62 11.49 12.63
CA LEU A 6 1.20 10.86 11.44
C LEU A 6 2.17 11.79 10.73
N ASN A 7 1.80 13.07 10.62
CA ASN A 7 2.56 14.04 9.84
C ASN A 7 3.90 14.39 10.49
N SER A 8 4.86 14.67 9.62
CA SER A 8 6.23 15.08 9.93
C SER A 8 6.61 16.30 9.08
N GLU A 9 7.89 16.68 9.10
CA GLU A 9 8.44 17.69 8.19
C GLU A 9 8.73 17.14 6.77
N PHE A 10 8.50 15.84 6.56
CA PHE A 10 8.71 15.09 5.33
C PHE A 10 7.39 14.84 4.58
N ASN A 11 7.42 14.07 3.50
CA ASN A 11 6.25 13.74 2.70
C ASN A 11 5.54 12.52 3.28
N ASP A 12 4.39 12.72 3.92
CA ASP A 12 3.58 11.63 4.51
C ASP A 12 2.32 11.38 3.68
N LEU A 13 2.28 10.25 2.98
CA LEU A 13 1.35 10.03 1.87
C LEU A 13 0.64 8.67 1.96
N TYR A 14 -0.55 8.62 1.35
CA TYR A 14 -1.30 7.39 1.03
C TYR A 14 -1.53 6.46 2.23
N PRO A 15 -2.33 6.88 3.23
CA PRO A 15 -2.64 6.04 4.37
C PRO A 15 -3.59 4.89 4.01
N ALA A 16 -3.43 3.75 4.69
CA ALA A 16 -4.30 2.60 4.67
C ALA A 16 -4.51 2.10 6.11
N PHE A 17 -5.75 1.77 6.47
CA PHE A 17 -6.03 1.06 7.71
C PHE A 17 -5.89 -0.44 7.49
N ASN A 18 -5.43 -1.18 8.49
CA ASN A 18 -5.64 -2.62 8.52
C ASN A 18 -7.12 -2.96 8.79
N SER A 19 -7.49 -4.22 8.58
CA SER A 19 -8.90 -4.66 8.55
C SER A 19 -9.69 -4.43 9.85
N ASP A 20 -9.02 -4.38 11.01
CA ASP A 20 -9.66 -4.13 12.31
C ASP A 20 -9.48 -2.69 12.82
N PHE A 21 -8.91 -1.80 12.01
CA PHE A 21 -8.58 -0.42 12.34
C PHE A 21 -7.64 -0.24 13.53
N SER A 22 -6.90 -1.27 13.95
CA SER A 22 -5.90 -1.18 15.02
C SER A 22 -4.57 -0.58 14.58
N ARG A 23 -4.35 -0.39 13.27
CA ARG A 23 -3.11 0.16 12.72
C ARG A 23 -3.36 0.98 11.47
N ILE A 24 -2.59 2.07 11.33
CA ILE A 24 -2.51 2.85 10.08
C ILE A 24 -1.15 2.60 9.46
N TYR A 25 -1.15 2.20 8.20
CA TYR A 25 0.02 2.14 7.33
C TYR A 25 0.04 3.34 6.40
N PHE A 26 1.20 3.84 6.02
CA PHE A 26 1.37 4.93 5.06
C PHE A 26 2.81 4.94 4.54
N CYS A 27 3.11 5.69 3.47
CA CYS A 27 4.49 5.84 3.02
C CYS A 27 5.08 7.21 3.36
N SER A 28 6.36 7.27 3.71
CA SER A 28 7.08 8.48 4.11
C SER A 28 8.55 8.43 3.73
N ASP A 29 9.17 9.58 3.44
CA ASP A 29 10.61 9.74 3.18
C ASP A 29 11.42 10.24 4.39
N ARG A 30 10.89 10.03 5.60
CA ARG A 30 11.39 10.60 6.88
C ARG A 30 12.73 10.08 7.43
N GLU A 31 13.27 8.97 6.96
CA GLU A 31 14.49 8.38 7.54
C GLU A 31 15.73 8.53 6.65
N ASP A 32 15.61 8.20 5.37
CA ASP A 32 16.72 8.02 4.44
C ASP A 32 16.52 8.75 3.10
N GLY A 33 15.42 9.49 2.96
CA GLY A 33 15.08 10.24 1.76
C GLY A 33 14.49 9.41 0.61
N ILE A 34 14.23 8.12 0.84
CA ILE A 34 13.39 7.28 -0.02
C ILE A 34 12.09 6.97 0.69
N PHE A 35 11.03 6.69 -0.06
CA PHE A 35 9.74 6.36 0.54
C PHE A 35 9.76 4.95 1.09
N ASN A 36 9.52 4.81 2.38
CA ASN A 36 9.35 3.53 3.06
C ASN A 36 7.92 3.40 3.57
N ILE A 37 7.46 2.17 3.83
CA ILE A 37 6.15 1.92 4.45
C ILE A 37 6.31 1.95 5.97
N PHE A 38 5.62 2.89 6.60
CA PHE A 38 5.55 3.05 8.04
C PHE A 38 4.19 2.61 8.55
N TYR A 39 4.13 2.28 9.83
CA TYR A 39 2.89 2.08 10.55
C TYR A 39 2.88 2.78 11.91
N VAL A 40 1.66 2.91 12.45
CA VAL A 40 1.43 3.32 13.83
C VAL A 40 0.25 2.53 14.38
N ASP A 41 0.42 2.01 15.59
CA ASP A 41 -0.67 1.36 16.32
C ASP A 41 -1.66 2.41 16.81
N VAL A 42 -2.95 2.11 16.67
CA VAL A 42 -4.04 3.01 17.01
C VAL A 42 -5.14 2.31 17.80
N GLU A 43 -5.71 3.02 18.76
CA GLU A 43 -6.89 2.53 19.47
C GLU A 43 -8.17 2.88 18.71
N TYR A 44 -8.79 1.86 18.12
CA TYR A 44 -10.14 1.99 17.57
C TYR A 44 -11.19 1.85 18.66
N SER A 45 -11.41 2.94 19.40
CA SER A 45 -12.49 3.04 20.38
C SER A 45 -13.74 3.68 19.77
N ASN A 46 -14.92 3.17 20.16
CA ASN A 46 -16.23 3.77 19.85
C ASN A 46 -16.64 3.83 18.38
N GLY A 47 -16.00 3.07 17.48
CA GLY A 47 -16.45 2.94 16.09
C GLY A 47 -16.21 4.16 15.21
N GLN A 48 -15.45 5.17 15.66
CA GLN A 48 -15.28 6.44 14.96
C GLN A 48 -13.84 6.68 14.52
N ILE A 49 -13.57 6.54 13.22
CA ILE A 49 -12.28 6.85 12.60
C ILE A 49 -11.88 8.32 12.83
N VAL A 50 -12.85 9.22 12.87
CA VAL A 50 -12.59 10.64 13.14
C VAL A 50 -11.91 10.83 14.50
N GLY A 51 -12.26 10.03 15.51
CA GLY A 51 -11.61 10.06 16.82
C GLY A 51 -10.11 9.76 16.70
N ILE A 52 -9.76 8.69 15.98
CA ILE A 52 -8.37 8.34 15.69
C ILE A 52 -7.66 9.49 14.95
N LEU A 53 -8.22 9.97 13.84
CA LEU A 53 -7.55 10.95 12.97
C LEU A 53 -7.45 12.36 13.58
N SER A 54 -8.29 12.66 14.56
CA SER A 54 -8.28 13.94 15.29
C SER A 54 -7.41 13.93 16.55
N ASP A 55 -6.86 12.76 16.91
CA ASP A 55 -6.00 12.63 18.07
C ASP A 55 -4.72 13.46 17.92
N THR A 56 -4.24 13.97 19.04
CA THR A 56 -3.03 14.79 19.16
C THR A 56 -1.97 14.15 20.05
N LEU A 57 -2.26 12.99 20.65
CA LEU A 57 -1.28 12.22 21.39
C LEU A 57 -0.18 11.75 20.44
N GLU A 58 1.07 11.99 20.81
CA GLU A 58 2.21 11.45 20.08
C GLU A 58 2.18 9.93 20.12
N ARG A 59 2.54 9.31 19.00
CA ARG A 59 2.58 7.86 18.83
C ARG A 59 3.88 7.47 18.15
N ALA A 60 4.39 6.29 18.48
CA ALA A 60 5.54 5.74 17.79
C ALA A 60 5.13 5.42 16.34
N VAL A 61 5.79 6.07 15.40
CA VAL A 61 5.73 5.69 13.99
C VAL A 61 6.93 4.80 13.71
N GLU A 62 6.66 3.61 13.20
CA GLU A 62 7.67 2.57 12.99
C GLU A 62 7.75 2.20 11.52
N MET A 63 8.96 2.09 10.98
CA MET A 63 9.17 1.57 9.63
C MET A 63 8.94 0.07 9.63
N ASP A 64 8.14 -0.43 8.70
CA ASP A 64 7.98 -1.86 8.49
C ASP A 64 9.19 -2.39 7.69
N GLN A 65 10.08 -3.08 8.40
CA GLN A 65 11.36 -3.58 7.85
C GLN A 65 11.19 -4.74 6.85
N VAL A 66 10.01 -5.37 6.80
CA VAL A 66 9.72 -6.43 5.81
C VAL A 66 9.13 -5.81 4.55
N LEU A 67 8.24 -4.84 4.72
CA LEU A 67 7.62 -4.14 3.60
C LEU A 67 8.54 -3.10 2.96
N SER A 68 9.64 -2.70 3.60
CA SER A 68 10.53 -1.62 3.15
C SER A 68 11.96 -2.12 2.89
N GLY A 69 12.73 -1.40 2.07
CA GLY A 69 14.11 -1.77 1.74
C GLY A 69 14.95 -0.58 1.24
N GLU A 70 15.91 -0.82 0.33
CA GLU A 70 16.78 0.24 -0.24
C GLU A 70 16.11 1.04 -1.39
N TYR A 71 14.80 0.88 -1.56
CA TYR A 71 14.04 1.30 -2.73
C TYR A 71 12.74 1.98 -2.30
N ASP A 72 12.16 2.79 -3.18
CA ASP A 72 10.89 3.44 -2.90
C ASP A 72 9.76 2.41 -2.85
N ASP A 73 9.07 2.36 -1.70
CA ASP A 73 7.88 1.57 -1.43
C ASP A 73 6.72 2.50 -1.09
N LYS A 74 5.72 2.56 -1.96
CA LYS A 74 4.70 3.63 -1.98
C LYS A 74 3.29 3.08 -2.10
N CYS A 75 2.34 3.95 -1.77
CA CYS A 75 0.91 3.73 -2.02
C CYS A 75 0.39 2.40 -1.44
N PRO A 76 0.63 2.11 -0.15
CA PRO A 76 0.10 0.90 0.46
C PRO A 76 -1.43 0.94 0.44
N TYR A 77 -2.03 -0.21 0.18
CA TYR A 77 -3.45 -0.45 0.30
C TYR A 77 -3.66 -1.82 0.93
N ILE A 78 -4.58 -1.94 1.88
CA ILE A 78 -4.83 -3.18 2.62
C ILE A 78 -6.27 -3.64 2.37
N PHE A 79 -6.41 -4.93 2.05
CA PHE A 79 -7.69 -5.63 1.98
C PHE A 79 -7.55 -6.99 2.66
N GLY A 80 -8.36 -7.23 3.71
CA GLY A 80 -8.24 -8.45 4.51
C GLY A 80 -6.85 -8.56 5.16
N ASN A 81 -6.14 -9.64 4.83
CA ASN A 81 -4.76 -9.87 5.27
C ASN A 81 -3.74 -9.61 4.15
N THR A 82 -4.13 -8.92 3.08
CA THR A 82 -3.24 -8.65 1.94
C THR A 82 -2.96 -7.16 1.85
N LEU A 83 -1.69 -6.80 1.82
CA LEU A 83 -1.22 -5.46 1.51
C LEU A 83 -0.67 -5.46 0.09
N VAL A 84 -1.17 -4.55 -0.73
CA VAL A 84 -0.65 -4.27 -2.07
C VAL A 84 -0.02 -2.89 -2.10
N PHE A 85 1.07 -2.75 -2.85
CA PHE A 85 1.81 -1.49 -2.93
C PHE A 85 2.62 -1.43 -4.23
N THR A 86 3.22 -0.29 -4.51
CA THR A 86 4.13 -0.12 -5.65
C THR A 86 5.57 0.07 -5.18
N SER A 87 6.52 -0.50 -5.93
CA SER A 87 7.95 -0.45 -5.58
C SER A 87 8.86 -0.40 -6.80
N ASN A 88 9.99 0.31 -6.69
CA ASN A 88 11.05 0.33 -7.71
C ASN A 88 12.23 -0.60 -7.38
N ARG A 89 12.00 -1.65 -6.58
CA ARG A 89 12.97 -2.73 -6.32
C ARG A 89 13.44 -3.40 -7.61
N PRO A 90 14.71 -3.84 -7.68
CA PRO A 90 15.28 -4.50 -8.85
C PRO A 90 14.64 -5.88 -9.06
N GLY A 91 14.64 -6.33 -10.31
CA GLY A 91 14.02 -7.59 -10.72
C GLY A 91 12.55 -7.45 -11.12
N GLY A 92 11.98 -6.25 -11.02
CA GLY A 92 10.70 -5.89 -11.61
C GLY A 92 10.72 -5.78 -13.15
N SER A 93 9.56 -5.52 -13.72
CA SER A 93 9.32 -5.40 -15.16
C SER A 93 9.63 -3.99 -15.68
N GLY A 94 9.35 -2.96 -14.88
CA GLY A 94 9.48 -1.55 -15.26
C GLY A 94 10.22 -0.70 -14.21
N GLY A 95 9.85 0.58 -14.14
CA GLY A 95 10.40 1.51 -13.16
C GLY A 95 9.80 1.27 -11.78
N TYR A 96 8.47 1.34 -11.69
CA TYR A 96 7.69 0.97 -10.51
C TYR A 96 6.72 -0.16 -10.82
N ASP A 97 6.81 -1.24 -10.06
CA ASP A 97 6.03 -2.46 -10.20
C ASP A 97 5.07 -2.62 -9.02
N LEU A 98 3.97 -3.36 -9.20
CA LEU A 98 3.11 -3.75 -8.10
C LEU A 98 3.67 -4.98 -7.37
N TYR A 99 3.55 -4.95 -6.04
CA TYR A 99 3.89 -6.03 -5.13
C TYR A 99 2.75 -6.29 -4.16
N TYR A 100 2.71 -7.49 -3.58
CA TYR A 100 1.85 -7.82 -2.45
C TYR A 100 2.60 -8.51 -1.32
N SER A 101 2.05 -8.43 -0.13
CA SER A 101 2.49 -9.16 1.06
C SER A 101 1.26 -9.63 1.85
N LYS A 102 1.38 -10.77 2.53
CA LYS A 102 0.34 -11.33 3.39
C LYS A 102 0.65 -11.07 4.86
N PHE A 103 -0.37 -10.84 5.66
CA PHE A 103 -0.24 -10.76 7.11
C PHE A 103 -0.44 -12.15 7.72
N GLU A 104 0.64 -12.75 8.19
CA GLU A 104 0.69 -14.11 8.74
C GLU A 104 1.50 -14.11 10.03
N ASP A 105 1.04 -14.87 11.05
CA ASP A 105 1.74 -15.01 12.33
C ASP A 105 2.16 -13.70 13.03
N GLY A 106 1.39 -12.61 12.79
CA GLY A 106 1.60 -11.30 13.42
C GLY A 106 2.58 -10.38 12.69
N ALA A 107 3.05 -10.75 11.50
CA ALA A 107 3.92 -9.92 10.66
C ALA A 107 3.50 -10.00 9.18
N TRP A 108 3.99 -9.05 8.38
CA TRP A 108 3.92 -9.16 6.93
C TRP A 108 4.94 -10.19 6.42
N THR A 109 4.61 -10.89 5.35
CA THR A 109 5.55 -11.75 4.62
C THR A 109 6.46 -10.91 3.73
N GLU A 110 7.57 -11.51 3.28
CA GLU A 110 8.40 -10.89 2.23
C GLU A 110 7.56 -10.52 1.01
N PRO A 111 7.71 -9.30 0.45
CA PRO A 111 6.89 -8.88 -0.68
C PRO A 111 7.15 -9.68 -1.96
N VAL A 112 6.05 -10.06 -2.63
CA VAL A 112 6.05 -10.82 -3.87
C VAL A 112 5.65 -9.91 -5.03
N ASN A 113 6.46 -9.89 -6.09
CA ASN A 113 6.15 -9.17 -7.33
C ASN A 113 4.96 -9.83 -8.03
N PHE A 114 3.98 -9.06 -8.52
CA PHE A 114 2.81 -9.57 -9.22
C PHE A 114 3.11 -10.24 -10.58
N GLY A 115 4.34 -10.10 -11.07
CA GLY A 115 4.83 -10.72 -12.30
C GLY A 115 4.33 -10.06 -13.57
N ALA A 116 4.88 -10.50 -14.70
CA ALA A 116 4.69 -9.89 -16.02
C ALA A 116 3.27 -10.00 -16.60
N ALA A 117 2.35 -10.70 -15.93
CA ALA A 117 0.93 -10.71 -16.30
C ALA A 117 0.23 -9.41 -15.89
N ILE A 118 0.77 -8.72 -14.87
CA ILE A 118 0.20 -7.50 -14.29
C ILE A 118 1.18 -6.35 -14.49
N ASN A 119 2.43 -6.53 -14.08
CA ASN A 119 3.50 -5.54 -14.22
C ASN A 119 4.01 -5.50 -15.65
N THR A 120 4.43 -4.33 -16.11
CA THR A 120 4.92 -4.13 -17.49
C THR A 120 6.25 -3.39 -17.50
N GLU A 121 6.81 -3.12 -18.69
CA GLU A 121 8.00 -2.26 -18.81
C GLU A 121 7.76 -0.79 -18.43
N PHE A 122 6.50 -0.45 -18.14
CA PHE A 122 6.03 0.85 -17.73
C PHE A 122 5.85 0.89 -16.20
N ASP A 123 5.40 2.03 -15.66
CA ASP A 123 5.13 2.17 -14.24
C ASP A 123 3.70 1.74 -13.91
N GLU A 124 3.54 1.05 -12.78
CA GLU A 124 2.27 0.73 -12.15
C GLU A 124 2.21 1.35 -10.74
N TYR A 125 1.13 2.09 -10.47
CA TYR A 125 0.99 2.92 -9.27
C TYR A 125 -0.38 2.83 -8.63
N ARG A 126 -0.43 3.12 -7.33
CA ARG A 126 -1.67 3.30 -6.52
C ARG A 126 -2.64 2.12 -6.69
N PRO A 127 -2.21 0.89 -6.37
CA PRO A 127 -3.11 -0.25 -6.40
C PRO A 127 -4.22 -0.10 -5.36
N ILE A 128 -5.43 -0.54 -5.72
CA ILE A 128 -6.53 -0.81 -4.79
C ILE A 128 -7.01 -2.24 -5.04
N LEU A 129 -7.23 -2.99 -3.97
CA LEU A 129 -7.67 -4.38 -4.02
C LEU A 129 -9.02 -4.49 -3.32
N PHE A 130 -10.00 -5.12 -3.93
CA PHE A 130 -11.30 -5.31 -3.29
C PHE A 130 -12.02 -6.51 -3.88
N ASP A 131 -12.85 -7.15 -3.07
CA ASP A 131 -13.82 -8.13 -3.54
C ASP A 131 -14.83 -7.42 -4.46
N ALA A 132 -14.93 -7.91 -5.69
CA ALA A 132 -15.80 -7.35 -6.71
C ALA A 132 -16.88 -8.34 -7.18
N GLU A 133 -16.94 -9.56 -6.62
CA GLU A 133 -17.84 -10.65 -7.05
C GLU A 133 -17.84 -10.86 -8.58
N VAL A 134 -16.74 -10.55 -9.27
CA VAL A 134 -16.66 -10.61 -10.75
C VAL A 134 -16.50 -12.06 -11.23
N ASP A 135 -15.80 -12.86 -10.44
CA ASP A 135 -15.57 -14.29 -10.61
C ASP A 135 -15.42 -14.87 -9.20
N TYR A 136 -16.00 -16.04 -8.91
CA TYR A 136 -16.08 -16.59 -7.54
C TYR A 136 -14.70 -16.80 -6.88
N ASP A 137 -13.64 -16.86 -7.69
CA ASP A 137 -12.27 -17.13 -7.26
C ASP A 137 -11.32 -15.94 -7.50
N LYS A 138 -11.85 -14.73 -7.77
CA LYS A 138 -11.00 -13.54 -8.00
C LYS A 138 -11.45 -12.27 -7.31
N ASP A 139 -10.51 -11.63 -6.63
CA ASP A 139 -10.57 -10.24 -6.23
C ASP A 139 -10.21 -9.31 -7.40
N MET A 140 -10.64 -8.06 -7.32
CA MET A 140 -10.33 -7.03 -8.32
C MET A 140 -9.19 -6.13 -7.85
N LEU A 141 -8.12 -6.09 -8.64
CA LEU A 141 -7.05 -5.13 -8.51
C LEU A 141 -7.23 -4.02 -9.54
N VAL A 142 -7.36 -2.78 -9.09
CA VAL A 142 -7.39 -1.58 -9.95
C VAL A 142 -6.17 -0.73 -9.66
N PHE A 143 -5.50 -0.24 -10.70
CA PHE A 143 -4.26 0.52 -10.55
C PHE A 143 -4.10 1.53 -11.70
N SER A 144 -3.19 2.47 -11.55
CA SER A 144 -2.82 3.43 -12.59
C SER A 144 -1.55 2.96 -13.30
N SER A 145 -1.49 3.07 -14.63
CA SER A 145 -0.26 2.79 -15.39
C SER A 145 -0.09 3.73 -16.56
N ASN A 146 1.17 4.01 -16.91
CA ASN A 146 1.56 4.76 -18.11
C ASN A 146 1.86 3.85 -19.32
N ARG A 147 1.42 2.59 -19.26
CA ARG A 147 1.51 1.65 -20.38
C ARG A 147 0.72 2.11 -21.62
N ILE A 148 1.20 1.65 -22.78
CA ILE A 148 0.59 1.92 -24.09
C ILE A 148 -0.87 1.39 -24.12
N GLY A 149 -1.77 2.20 -24.69
CA GLY A 149 -3.19 1.87 -24.81
C GLY A 149 -4.11 2.79 -24.00
N GLY A 150 -3.54 3.55 -23.05
CA GLY A 150 -4.20 4.62 -22.31
C GLY A 150 -4.52 5.86 -23.15
N LYS A 151 -5.17 6.85 -22.54
CA LYS A 151 -5.54 8.13 -23.17
C LYS A 151 -4.58 9.27 -22.81
N GLY A 152 -3.65 9.06 -21.87
CA GLY A 152 -2.74 10.10 -21.39
C GLY A 152 -1.47 9.55 -20.73
N GLY A 153 -1.02 10.24 -19.67
CA GLY A 153 0.18 9.87 -18.93
C GLY A 153 -0.04 8.62 -18.10
N PHE A 154 -0.89 8.69 -17.06
CA PHE A 154 -1.34 7.53 -16.30
C PHE A 154 -2.84 7.35 -16.51
N ASP A 155 -3.26 6.13 -16.82
CA ASP A 155 -4.65 5.73 -16.99
C ASP A 155 -4.98 4.54 -16.07
N LEU A 156 -6.26 4.30 -15.83
CA LEU A 156 -6.72 3.22 -14.97
C LEU A 156 -6.78 1.89 -15.72
N TYR A 157 -6.24 0.85 -15.09
CA TYR A 157 -6.27 -0.54 -15.51
C TYR A 157 -6.84 -1.40 -14.39
N PHE A 158 -7.39 -2.55 -14.74
CA PHE A 158 -7.92 -3.51 -13.78
C PHE A 158 -7.61 -4.95 -14.19
N VAL A 159 -7.48 -5.83 -13.21
CA VAL A 159 -7.21 -7.25 -13.41
C VAL A 159 -7.80 -8.06 -12.25
N GLY A 160 -8.25 -9.28 -12.53
CA GLY A 160 -8.65 -10.22 -11.49
C GLY A 160 -7.43 -10.95 -10.94
N VAL A 161 -7.29 -11.02 -9.61
CA VAL A 161 -6.24 -11.75 -8.89
C VAL A 161 -6.87 -12.83 -8.02
N PRO A 162 -6.19 -13.96 -7.72
CA PRO A 162 -6.75 -15.00 -6.85
C PRO A 162 -7.20 -14.45 -5.50
N VAL A 163 -8.34 -14.91 -4.97
CA VAL A 163 -8.88 -14.47 -3.66
C VAL A 163 -7.95 -14.77 -2.47
N ASP A 164 -7.09 -15.78 -2.60
CA ASP A 164 -6.16 -16.20 -1.55
C ASP A 164 -4.71 -15.77 -1.84
N LEU A 165 -4.54 -14.60 -2.49
CA LEU A 165 -3.24 -14.02 -2.84
C LEU A 165 -2.20 -14.24 -1.77
#